data_AF-A0AAU1H3P5-F1
#
_entry.id   AF-A0AAU1H3P5-F1
#
_cell.length_a   1.000
_cell.length_b   1.000
_cell.length_c   1.000
_cell.angle_alpha   90.00
_cell.angle_beta   90.00
_cell.angle_gamma   90.00
#
_symmetry.space_group_name_H-M   'P 1'
#
loop_
_entity.id
_entity.type
_entity.pdbx_description
1 polymer ?
#
loop_
_entity_poly.entity_id
_entity_poly.type
_entity_poly.pdbx_seq_one_letter_code
_entity_poly.pdbx_strand_id
1 'polypeptide(L)'
;MQRRTFLMGTAAGAALTAVPVGGTLTASAAPAPVPAAVRTLDELQAAIDRARPGDRIVVADGTYTVPPDRPLTIRDKQGTERAPVTIAARTRGGVVLDGPHSFVIEASSHITLSGFSFRQSSTLDIPPGCSHIRLTRNDFQLADIEGMHYVMVRSDDSTVDHNHFHGKSTLGIYLGIEGAGTEDMAQRVHVYRNHFSDHTFAGSNGGEPIRLGVSPRALSSAHAVVEYNLFERANGDPEAISVKSSDNTIRHNTIRHSTGGIVLRHGNRNRVEANHLIDGTEGVRIYGNDHVIVNNYLAGLSGRALVIGSGSERDHLPGEPAETRRGNDAPDRVLIAYNTLLNNNGTLSGESQRPHEPRDVTVADNLFVADTGRLVDMADTVRFTWSGNLLWGAADDGNMPAGGGARIDPRMVTDAHGIARPAADSPAIDAGTLRWPPVTHDIDGQPRGRTRDVGADEHSRRAPSRGPLTPADVGPDAA
;
A
#
# COMPACT_ATOMS: atom_id res chain seq x y z
N MET A 1 48.16 2.17 0.65
CA MET A 1 48.59 1.19 -0.35
C MET A 1 49.41 0.09 0.34
N GLN A 2 48.80 -1.04 0.67
CA GLN A 2 49.55 -2.23 1.08
C GLN A 2 48.91 -3.46 0.45
N ARG A 3 49.71 -4.13 -0.39
CA ARG A 3 49.36 -5.26 -1.24
C ARG A 3 49.16 -6.51 -0.37
N ARG A 4 48.03 -7.21 -0.57
CA ARG A 4 47.85 -8.58 -0.08
C ARG A 4 48.11 -9.55 -1.22
N THR A 5 49.19 -10.31 -1.09
CA THR A 5 49.59 -11.39 -1.98
C THR A 5 48.83 -12.66 -1.58
N PHE A 6 48.17 -13.28 -2.55
CA PHE A 6 47.53 -14.59 -2.44
C PHE A 6 48.59 -15.69 -2.53
N LEU A 7 48.53 -16.68 -1.64
CA LEU A 7 49.29 -17.92 -1.77
C LEU A 7 48.34 -19.10 -1.54
N MET A 8 48.13 -19.87 -2.61
CA MET A 8 47.49 -21.17 -2.59
C MET A 8 48.37 -22.19 -1.87
N GLY A 9 47.76 -23.09 -1.11
CA GLY A 9 48.40 -24.27 -0.52
C GLY A 9 47.36 -25.35 -0.26
N THR A 10 47.52 -26.47 -0.94
CA THR A 10 46.65 -27.64 -1.05
C THR A 10 46.63 -28.56 0.17
N ALA A 11 45.47 -29.20 0.34
CA ALA A 11 45.08 -30.41 1.08
C ALA A 11 46.16 -31.37 1.66
N ALA A 12 45.88 -31.88 2.87
CA ALA A 12 45.86 -33.32 3.20
C ALA A 12 45.41 -33.57 4.65
N GLY A 13 44.69 -34.69 4.88
CA GLY A 13 44.69 -35.38 6.18
C GLY A 13 43.34 -35.56 6.86
N ALA A 14 42.58 -36.58 6.46
CA ALA A 14 41.42 -37.08 7.19
C ALA A 14 41.86 -37.92 8.40
N ALA A 15 41.28 -37.65 9.57
CA ALA A 15 41.32 -38.54 10.74
C ALA A 15 39.90 -38.97 11.08
N LEU A 16 39.62 -40.27 10.94
CA LEU A 16 38.38 -40.91 11.35
C LEU A 16 38.31 -41.02 12.87
N THR A 17 37.31 -40.39 13.49
CA THR A 17 36.87 -40.69 14.85
C THR A 17 35.48 -41.32 14.78
N ALA A 18 35.37 -42.54 15.33
CA ALA A 18 34.12 -43.28 15.43
C ALA A 18 33.20 -42.62 16.46
N VAL A 19 31.98 -42.29 16.04
CA VAL A 19 30.88 -41.83 16.91
C VAL A 19 29.83 -42.94 16.96
N PRO A 20 29.31 -43.31 18.15
CA PRO A 20 28.39 -44.44 18.28
C PRO A 20 27.06 -44.14 17.58
N VAL A 21 26.53 -45.17 16.92
CA VAL A 21 25.18 -45.18 16.32
C VAL A 21 24.17 -45.19 17.45
N GLY A 22 23.70 -44.00 17.84
CA GLY A 22 22.54 -43.82 18.71
C GLY A 22 21.25 -43.90 17.89
N GLY A 23 20.35 -44.78 18.30
CA GLY A 23 19.10 -45.07 17.60
C GLY A 23 18.22 -43.84 17.40
N THR A 24 17.57 -43.81 16.23
CA THR A 24 16.53 -42.83 15.89
C THR A 24 15.32 -43.05 16.78
N LEU A 25 15.22 -42.28 17.87
CA LEU A 25 13.95 -42.05 18.55
C LEU A 25 13.11 -41.13 17.67
N THR A 26 12.32 -41.71 16.77
CA THR A 26 11.19 -41.02 16.15
C THR A 26 10.10 -40.87 17.19
N ALA A 27 10.23 -39.85 18.06
CA ALA A 27 9.10 -39.38 18.83
C ALA A 27 8.12 -38.73 17.84
N SER A 28 7.08 -39.47 17.46
CA SER A 28 5.89 -38.89 16.85
C SER A 28 5.34 -37.88 17.85
N ALA A 29 5.54 -36.59 17.56
CA ALA A 29 4.88 -35.53 18.29
C ALA A 29 3.38 -35.71 18.07
N ALA A 30 2.67 -36.16 19.10
CA ALA A 30 1.21 -36.13 19.11
C ALA A 30 0.78 -34.70 18.76
N PRO A 31 -0.26 -34.51 17.92
CA PRO A 31 -0.78 -33.17 17.65
C PRO A 31 -1.11 -32.53 19.00
N ALA A 32 -0.59 -31.33 19.23
CA ALA A 32 -0.90 -30.55 20.42
C ALA A 32 -2.44 -30.52 20.57
N PRO A 33 -2.98 -30.74 21.79
CA PRO A 33 -4.43 -30.69 22.00
C PRO A 33 -4.95 -29.36 21.43
N VAL A 34 -5.98 -29.41 20.59
CA VAL A 34 -6.67 -28.20 20.14
C VAL A 34 -7.13 -27.49 21.43
N PRO A 35 -6.69 -26.24 21.69
CA PRO A 35 -7.08 -25.53 22.90
C PRO A 35 -8.60 -25.57 23.06
N ALA A 36 -9.09 -25.88 24.26
CA ALA A 36 -10.50 -25.80 24.54
C ALA A 36 -10.95 -24.36 24.24
N ALA A 37 -11.84 -24.20 23.25
CA ALA A 37 -12.23 -22.85 22.86
C ALA A 37 -13.09 -22.19 23.93
N VAL A 38 -12.86 -20.90 24.14
CA VAL A 38 -13.73 -20.05 24.96
C VAL A 38 -15.06 -19.87 24.24
N ARG A 39 -16.16 -19.91 24.98
CA ARG A 39 -17.53 -19.92 24.44
C ARG A 39 -18.35 -18.72 24.90
N THR A 40 -17.88 -17.96 25.88
CA THR A 40 -18.58 -16.77 26.40
C THR A 40 -17.62 -15.57 26.46
N LEU A 41 -18.17 -14.36 26.55
CA LEU A 41 -17.38 -13.13 26.74
C LEU A 41 -16.58 -13.17 28.06
N ASP A 42 -17.16 -13.70 29.13
CA ASP A 42 -16.48 -13.81 30.43
C ASP A 42 -15.30 -14.80 30.36
N GLU A 43 -15.47 -15.94 29.67
CA GLU A 43 -14.38 -16.89 29.42
C GLU A 43 -13.28 -16.28 28.56
N LEU A 44 -13.65 -15.52 27.52
CA LEU A 44 -12.70 -14.82 26.65
C LEU A 44 -11.91 -13.77 27.42
N GLN A 45 -12.58 -12.89 28.17
CA GLN A 45 -11.89 -11.88 28.99
C GLN A 45 -10.96 -12.55 30.01
N ALA A 46 -11.43 -13.58 30.71
CA ALA A 46 -10.62 -14.27 31.70
C ALA A 46 -9.43 -15.03 31.08
N ALA A 47 -9.53 -15.45 29.81
CA ALA A 47 -8.41 -16.01 29.06
C ALA A 47 -7.40 -14.93 28.67
N ILE A 48 -7.87 -13.76 28.20
CA ILE A 48 -7.04 -12.60 27.88
C ILE A 48 -6.25 -12.17 29.13
N ASP A 49 -6.93 -12.03 30.28
CA ASP A 49 -6.32 -11.61 31.54
C ASP A 49 -5.19 -12.53 31.99
N ARG A 50 -5.26 -13.83 31.67
CA ARG A 50 -4.24 -14.83 32.03
C ARG A 50 -3.16 -15.03 30.97
N ALA A 51 -3.35 -14.50 29.76
CA ALA A 51 -2.48 -14.74 28.63
C ALA A 51 -1.04 -14.30 28.90
N ARG A 52 -0.11 -15.15 28.47
CA ARG A 52 1.35 -15.01 28.51
C ARG A 52 1.92 -15.04 27.08
N PRO A 53 3.17 -14.59 26.88
CA PRO A 53 3.81 -14.64 25.56
C PRO A 53 3.72 -16.04 24.94
N GLY A 54 3.23 -16.12 23.71
CA GLY A 54 3.05 -17.36 22.96
C GLY A 54 1.70 -18.05 23.15
N ASP A 55 0.86 -17.59 24.08
CA ASP A 55 -0.48 -18.16 24.26
C ASP A 55 -1.37 -17.91 23.04
N ARG A 56 -2.18 -18.91 22.70
CA ARG A 56 -3.21 -18.83 21.66
C ARG A 56 -4.59 -19.09 22.28
N ILE A 57 -5.39 -18.04 22.33
CA ILE A 57 -6.80 -18.10 22.76
C ILE A 57 -7.66 -18.34 21.52
N VAL A 58 -8.42 -19.44 21.51
CA VAL A 58 -9.33 -19.79 20.42
C VAL A 58 -10.76 -19.54 20.87
N VAL A 59 -11.51 -18.73 20.12
CA VAL A 59 -12.91 -18.39 20.38
C VAL A 59 -13.81 -19.29 19.55
N ALA A 60 -14.79 -19.94 20.17
CA ALA A 60 -15.75 -20.79 19.47
C ALA A 60 -16.64 -19.96 18.54
N ASP A 61 -17.07 -20.54 17.43
CA ASP A 61 -17.96 -19.86 16.48
C ASP A 61 -19.27 -19.46 17.17
N GLY A 62 -19.76 -18.26 16.84
CA GLY A 62 -20.95 -17.67 17.44
C GLY A 62 -20.96 -16.15 17.31
N THR A 63 -22.10 -15.56 17.68
CA THR A 63 -22.27 -14.11 17.80
C THR A 63 -22.12 -13.68 19.24
N TYR A 64 -21.28 -12.68 19.47
CA TYR A 64 -20.95 -12.15 20.78
C TYR A 64 -21.27 -10.65 20.82
N THR A 65 -22.37 -10.32 21.48
CA THR A 65 -22.76 -8.91 21.72
C THR A 65 -22.00 -8.35 22.91
N VAL A 66 -21.00 -7.52 22.61
CA VAL A 66 -20.16 -6.89 23.61
C VAL A 66 -20.91 -5.67 24.17
N PRO A 67 -21.18 -5.63 25.49
CA PRO A 67 -21.91 -4.53 26.10
C PRO A 67 -21.05 -3.25 26.19
N PRO A 68 -21.66 -2.05 26.19
CA PRO A 68 -20.95 -0.77 26.16
C PRO A 68 -20.01 -0.54 27.35
N ASP A 69 -20.36 -1.04 28.52
CA ASP A 69 -19.66 -0.83 29.79
C ASP A 69 -18.59 -1.91 30.08
N ARG A 70 -18.47 -2.91 29.22
CA ARG A 70 -17.53 -4.03 29.40
C ARG A 70 -16.98 -4.53 28.06
N PRO A 71 -16.11 -3.75 27.40
CA PRO A 71 -15.38 -4.20 26.21
C PRO A 71 -14.42 -5.36 26.55
N LEU A 72 -13.92 -6.04 25.51
CA LEU A 72 -12.86 -7.05 25.64
C LEU A 72 -11.50 -6.36 25.76
N THR A 73 -11.03 -6.16 26.98
CA THR A 73 -9.80 -5.38 27.24
C THR A 73 -8.56 -6.26 27.19
N ILE A 74 -7.59 -5.87 26.36
CA ILE A 74 -6.24 -6.42 26.31
C ILE A 74 -5.31 -5.41 26.97
N ARG A 75 -5.00 -5.62 28.25
CA ARG A 75 -4.20 -4.70 29.08
C ARG A 75 -2.90 -5.34 29.54
N ASP A 76 -1.82 -4.56 29.47
CA ASP A 76 -0.48 -4.93 29.98
C ASP A 76 0.06 -6.26 29.42
N LYS A 77 -0.30 -6.59 28.17
CA LYS A 77 0.15 -7.83 27.51
C LYS A 77 1.39 -7.57 26.68
N GLN A 78 2.49 -8.24 27.05
CA GLN A 78 3.79 -8.07 26.40
C GLN A 78 4.20 -9.38 25.72
N GLY A 79 3.71 -9.63 24.51
CA GLY A 79 4.22 -10.73 23.69
C GLY A 79 5.65 -10.46 23.21
N THR A 80 6.16 -11.33 22.34
CA THR A 80 7.42 -11.08 21.62
C THR A 80 7.25 -11.43 20.16
N GLU A 81 8.18 -10.99 19.31
CA GLU A 81 8.19 -11.34 17.87
C GLU A 81 8.08 -12.86 17.64
N ARG A 82 8.76 -13.66 18.46
CA ARG A 82 8.77 -15.14 18.34
C ARG A 82 7.63 -15.82 19.09
N ALA A 83 6.97 -15.10 19.99
CA ALA A 83 5.91 -15.62 20.85
C ALA A 83 4.86 -14.52 21.11
N PRO A 84 4.08 -14.12 20.08
CA PRO A 84 3.00 -13.15 20.26
C PRO A 84 1.86 -13.77 21.06
N VAL A 85 1.06 -12.93 21.72
CA VAL A 85 -0.24 -13.37 22.26
C VAL A 85 -1.24 -13.35 21.11
N THR A 86 -1.84 -14.50 20.79
CA THR A 86 -2.78 -14.61 19.69
C THR A 86 -4.19 -14.86 20.21
N ILE A 87 -5.13 -14.01 19.81
CA ILE A 87 -6.56 -14.21 20.02
C ILE A 87 -7.16 -14.47 18.64
N ALA A 88 -7.79 -15.62 18.45
CA ALA A 88 -8.28 -16.03 17.15
C ALA A 88 -9.66 -16.66 17.20
N ALA A 89 -10.48 -16.37 16.18
CA ALA A 89 -11.67 -17.16 15.89
C ALA A 89 -11.28 -18.61 15.58
N ARG A 90 -12.14 -19.56 15.96
CA ARG A 90 -11.96 -20.98 15.62
C ARG A 90 -12.02 -21.17 14.11
N THR A 91 -13.08 -20.68 13.49
CA THR A 91 -13.24 -20.63 12.04
C THR A 91 -13.13 -19.16 11.62
N ARG A 92 -12.42 -18.86 10.52
CA ARG A 92 -12.36 -17.49 9.99
C ARG A 92 -13.78 -17.02 9.66
N GLY A 93 -14.14 -15.83 10.13
CA GLY A 93 -15.49 -15.27 10.04
C GLY A 93 -16.54 -15.95 10.92
N GLY A 94 -16.18 -17.02 11.65
CA GLY A 94 -17.11 -17.78 12.50
C GLY A 94 -17.46 -17.07 13.81
N VAL A 95 -16.67 -16.07 14.22
CA VAL A 95 -16.89 -15.29 15.44
C VAL A 95 -17.28 -13.87 15.08
N VAL A 96 -18.54 -13.53 15.30
CA VAL A 96 -19.09 -12.19 15.07
C VAL A 96 -19.04 -11.41 16.38
N LEU A 97 -18.37 -10.25 16.36
CA LEU A 97 -18.34 -9.30 17.47
C LEU A 97 -19.19 -8.08 17.13
N ASP A 98 -20.35 -7.94 17.77
CA ASP A 98 -21.26 -6.80 17.62
C ASP A 98 -21.45 -6.05 18.95
N GLY A 99 -22.28 -5.00 18.93
CA GLY A 99 -22.47 -4.09 20.05
C GLY A 99 -21.63 -2.81 19.93
N PRO A 100 -21.56 -1.97 20.98
CA PRO A 100 -20.90 -0.67 20.88
C PRO A 100 -19.39 -0.75 20.67
N HIS A 101 -18.73 -1.77 21.24
CA HIS A 101 -17.28 -1.95 21.18
C HIS A 101 -16.92 -3.41 20.89
N SER A 102 -15.64 -3.71 20.71
CA SER A 102 -15.11 -5.07 20.62
C SER A 102 -13.88 -5.19 21.51
N PHE A 103 -12.68 -5.16 20.93
CA PHE A 103 -11.43 -5.11 21.68
C PHE A 103 -11.02 -3.68 22.00
N VAL A 104 -10.54 -3.48 23.22
CA VAL A 104 -9.82 -2.27 23.65
C VAL A 104 -8.41 -2.68 24.05
N ILE A 105 -7.40 -2.07 23.43
CA ILE A 105 -5.99 -2.44 23.61
C ILE A 105 -5.29 -1.35 24.42
N GLU A 106 -4.61 -1.73 25.49
CA GLU A 106 -3.95 -0.80 26.41
C GLU A 106 -2.56 -1.32 26.77
N ALA A 107 -1.54 -0.46 26.67
CA ALA A 107 -0.17 -0.72 27.11
C ALA A 107 0.36 -2.11 26.72
N SER A 108 0.06 -2.56 25.49
CA SER A 108 0.32 -3.93 25.05
C SER A 108 1.17 -3.98 23.78
N SER A 109 1.96 -5.04 23.63
CA SER A 109 2.80 -5.27 22.45
C SER A 109 2.75 -6.72 21.97
N HIS A 110 2.99 -6.91 20.67
CA HIS A 110 3.02 -8.23 20.01
C HIS A 110 1.73 -9.03 20.22
N ILE A 111 0.60 -8.40 19.90
CA ILE A 111 -0.74 -9.00 19.97
C ILE A 111 -1.25 -9.28 18.57
N THR A 112 -1.81 -10.46 18.33
CA THR A 112 -2.47 -10.80 17.06
C THR A 112 -3.95 -11.04 17.28
N LEU A 113 -4.80 -10.28 16.56
CA LEU A 113 -6.24 -10.52 16.46
C LEU A 113 -6.55 -11.10 15.09
N SER A 114 -7.13 -12.31 15.07
CA SER A 114 -7.30 -13.04 13.81
C SER A 114 -8.61 -13.78 13.61
N GLY A 115 -9.16 -13.69 12.39
CA GLY A 115 -10.29 -14.50 11.96
C GLY A 115 -11.66 -13.97 12.38
N PHE A 116 -11.76 -12.78 12.98
CA PHE A 116 -13.02 -12.24 13.49
C PHE A 116 -13.84 -11.52 12.41
N SER A 117 -15.16 -11.54 12.57
CA SER A 117 -16.08 -10.63 11.89
C SER A 117 -16.46 -9.49 12.83
N PHE A 118 -15.95 -8.29 12.57
CA PHE A 118 -16.24 -7.11 13.37
C PHE A 118 -17.48 -6.39 12.83
N ARG A 119 -18.45 -6.17 13.71
CA ARG A 119 -19.76 -5.52 13.46
C ARG A 119 -20.10 -4.46 14.51
N GLN A 120 -19.12 -4.04 15.30
CA GLN A 120 -19.31 -3.05 16.37
C GLN A 120 -19.76 -1.68 15.83
N SER A 121 -20.32 -0.84 16.69
CA SER A 121 -20.76 0.53 16.38
C SER A 121 -19.80 1.62 16.91
N SER A 122 -18.51 1.30 16.98
CA SER A 122 -17.43 2.25 17.27
C SER A 122 -16.19 1.91 16.46
N THR A 123 -15.35 2.91 16.19
CA THR A 123 -14.00 2.73 15.62
C THR A 123 -13.17 1.73 16.44
N LEU A 124 -12.50 0.79 15.77
CA LEU A 124 -11.44 -0.01 16.40
C LEU A 124 -10.15 0.81 16.45
N ASP A 125 -9.64 1.05 17.65
CA ASP A 125 -8.46 1.88 17.88
C ASP A 125 -7.25 1.03 18.28
N ILE A 126 -6.11 1.22 17.62
CA ILE A 126 -4.81 0.73 18.09
C ILE A 126 -4.01 1.93 18.59
N PRO A 127 -3.93 2.17 19.91
CA PRO A 127 -3.45 3.45 20.44
C PRO A 127 -1.92 3.55 20.46
N PRO A 128 -1.35 4.77 20.56
CA PRO A 128 0.10 5.01 20.51
C PRO A 128 0.89 4.39 21.68
N GLY A 129 0.21 4.00 22.77
CA GLY A 129 0.83 3.26 23.88
C GLY A 129 1.06 1.77 23.61
N CYS A 130 0.76 1.30 22.40
CA CYS A 130 0.96 -0.08 21.95
C CYS A 130 2.00 -0.16 20.84
N SER A 131 2.48 -1.37 20.53
CA SER A 131 3.34 -1.61 19.36
C SER A 131 3.20 -3.05 18.85
N HIS A 132 3.58 -3.31 17.61
CA HIS A 132 3.55 -4.66 17.03
C HIS A 132 2.18 -5.35 17.13
N ILE A 133 1.11 -4.58 16.97
CA ILE A 133 -0.25 -5.12 16.96
C ILE A 133 -0.57 -5.58 15.53
N ARG A 134 -1.07 -6.80 15.41
CA ARG A 134 -1.43 -7.41 14.14
C ARG A 134 -2.92 -7.68 14.05
N LEU A 135 -3.59 -7.05 13.08
CA LEU A 135 -4.95 -7.39 12.67
C LEU A 135 -4.85 -8.23 11.40
N THR A 136 -5.18 -9.53 11.48
CA THR A 136 -5.03 -10.43 10.33
C THR A 136 -6.20 -11.34 10.06
N ARG A 137 -6.62 -11.46 8.80
CA ARG A 137 -7.71 -12.37 8.39
C ARG A 137 -9.06 -12.04 9.02
N ASN A 138 -9.32 -10.76 9.24
CA ASN A 138 -10.58 -10.30 9.79
C ASN A 138 -11.48 -9.71 8.71
N ASP A 139 -12.77 -9.72 8.98
CA ASP A 139 -13.80 -9.15 8.14
C ASP A 139 -14.42 -7.95 8.86
N PHE A 140 -14.22 -6.75 8.31
CA PHE A 140 -14.63 -5.47 8.87
C PHE A 140 -15.82 -4.90 8.08
N GLN A 141 -16.98 -4.94 8.73
CA GLN A 141 -18.20 -4.28 8.27
C GLN A 141 -18.86 -3.65 9.50
N LEU A 142 -18.21 -2.61 10.04
CA LEU A 142 -18.72 -1.94 11.24
C LEU A 142 -20.04 -1.22 10.93
N ALA A 143 -20.76 -0.81 11.98
CA ALA A 143 -22.00 -0.05 11.81
C ALA A 143 -21.79 1.17 10.89
N ASP A 144 -22.72 1.38 9.96
CA ASP A 144 -22.61 2.46 8.97
C ASP A 144 -23.06 3.80 9.58
N ILE A 145 -22.18 4.39 10.39
CA ILE A 145 -22.42 5.62 11.15
C ILE A 145 -21.61 6.75 10.53
N GLU A 146 -22.28 7.87 10.25
CA GLU A 146 -21.67 9.07 9.68
C GLU A 146 -20.53 9.61 10.56
N GLY A 147 -19.38 9.85 9.95
CA GLY A 147 -18.16 10.32 10.61
C GLY A 147 -17.33 9.22 11.27
N MET A 148 -17.85 7.99 11.39
CA MET A 148 -17.14 6.89 12.01
C MET A 148 -16.11 6.28 11.06
N HIS A 149 -14.89 6.09 11.56
CA HIS A 149 -13.83 5.36 10.88
C HIS A 149 -13.89 3.88 11.28
N TYR A 150 -13.49 2.94 10.42
CA TYR A 150 -13.51 1.53 10.81
C TYR A 150 -12.33 1.19 11.74
N VAL A 151 -11.10 1.40 11.27
CA VAL A 151 -9.88 1.11 12.03
C VAL A 151 -8.96 2.31 12.03
N MET A 152 -8.45 2.67 13.22
CA MET A 152 -7.42 3.69 13.39
C MET A 152 -6.18 3.06 14.03
N VAL A 153 -5.04 3.14 13.34
CA VAL A 153 -3.74 2.70 13.82
C VAL A 153 -2.92 3.91 14.24
N ARG A 154 -2.50 3.95 15.50
CA ARG A 154 -1.62 4.98 16.07
C ARG A 154 -0.37 4.42 16.74
N SER A 155 -0.23 3.09 16.76
CA SER A 155 0.91 2.35 17.28
C SER A 155 1.95 2.04 16.22
N ASP A 156 3.22 2.11 16.61
CA ASP A 156 4.35 1.71 15.78
C ASP A 156 4.34 0.21 15.46
N ASP A 157 5.01 -0.15 14.36
CA ASP A 157 5.29 -1.53 13.95
C ASP A 157 4.05 -2.42 13.80
N SER A 158 2.89 -1.80 13.62
CA SER A 158 1.61 -2.51 13.53
C SER A 158 1.39 -3.04 12.11
N THR A 159 0.77 -4.21 12.02
CA THR A 159 0.47 -4.87 10.74
C THR A 159 -1.03 -5.04 10.57
N VAL A 160 -1.55 -4.55 9.46
CA VAL A 160 -2.95 -4.77 9.05
C VAL A 160 -2.89 -5.59 7.77
N ASP A 161 -3.16 -6.90 7.85
CA ASP A 161 -2.97 -7.80 6.72
C ASP A 161 -4.09 -8.80 6.46
N HIS A 162 -4.33 -9.16 5.20
CA HIS A 162 -5.33 -10.17 4.83
C HIS A 162 -6.72 -9.87 5.38
N ASN A 163 -7.10 -8.62 5.62
CA ASN A 163 -8.44 -8.28 6.09
C ASN A 163 -9.35 -7.91 4.90
N HIS A 164 -10.67 -7.99 5.10
CA HIS A 164 -11.66 -7.45 4.17
C HIS A 164 -12.37 -6.27 4.82
N PHE A 165 -12.24 -5.08 4.25
CA PHE A 165 -12.99 -3.89 4.64
C PHE A 165 -14.06 -3.62 3.59
N HIS A 166 -15.33 -3.58 3.97
CA HIS A 166 -16.40 -3.39 2.99
C HIS A 166 -17.68 -2.77 3.52
N GLY A 167 -18.53 -2.33 2.59
CA GLY A 167 -19.93 -2.02 2.85
C GLY A 167 -20.16 -0.74 3.66
N LYS A 168 -19.34 0.30 3.45
CA LYS A 168 -19.53 1.62 4.08
C LYS A 168 -20.13 2.58 3.07
N SER A 169 -21.22 3.24 3.44
CA SER A 169 -21.94 4.20 2.58
C SER A 169 -21.95 5.65 3.13
N THR A 170 -21.52 5.82 4.38
CA THR A 170 -21.49 7.10 5.10
C THR A 170 -20.08 7.71 5.18
N LEU A 171 -20.01 9.00 5.56
CA LEU A 171 -18.74 9.70 5.84
C LEU A 171 -17.85 8.90 6.79
N GLY A 172 -16.54 8.89 6.53
CA GLY A 172 -15.52 8.22 7.32
C GLY A 172 -14.70 7.24 6.49
N ILE A 173 -13.51 6.90 6.98
CA ILE A 173 -12.53 6.06 6.27
C ILE A 173 -12.59 4.60 6.73
N TYR A 174 -12.09 3.67 5.91
CA TYR A 174 -11.87 2.30 6.38
C TYR A 174 -10.65 2.21 7.31
N LEU A 175 -9.49 2.65 6.84
CA LEU A 175 -8.24 2.53 7.58
C LEU A 175 -7.52 3.89 7.67
N GLY A 176 -7.44 4.43 8.88
CA GLY A 176 -6.60 5.58 9.19
C GLY A 176 -5.31 5.16 9.87
N ILE A 177 -4.21 5.79 9.48
CA ILE A 177 -2.92 5.65 10.14
C ILE A 177 -2.47 7.04 10.57
N GLU A 178 -2.24 7.20 11.87
CA GLU A 178 -1.78 8.42 12.51
C GLU A 178 -0.74 8.06 13.57
N GLY A 179 -0.29 9.01 14.38
CA GLY A 179 0.57 8.73 15.53
C GLY A 179 0.02 9.35 16.80
N ALA A 180 0.88 9.45 17.82
CA ALA A 180 0.58 10.21 19.02
C ALA A 180 0.32 11.70 18.72
N GLY A 181 -0.37 12.38 19.63
CA GLY A 181 -0.62 13.81 19.53
C GLY A 181 -1.26 14.23 18.20
N THR A 182 -0.90 15.41 17.72
CA THR A 182 -1.45 16.03 16.50
C THR A 182 -0.52 15.99 15.30
N GLU A 183 0.79 15.81 15.52
CA GLU A 183 1.81 15.92 14.47
C GLU A 183 2.57 14.61 14.18
N ASP A 184 2.66 13.68 15.11
CA ASP A 184 3.47 12.47 14.94
C ASP A 184 2.82 11.45 14.00
N MET A 185 3.60 10.54 13.43
CA MET A 185 3.07 9.38 12.70
C MET A 185 3.48 8.11 13.42
N ALA A 186 2.59 7.12 13.45
CA ALA A 186 3.00 5.74 13.73
C ALA A 186 4.04 5.30 12.71
N GLN A 187 5.10 4.71 13.20
CA GLN A 187 6.25 4.30 12.40
C GLN A 187 6.09 2.88 11.87
N ARG A 188 6.50 2.65 10.63
CA ARG A 188 6.67 1.30 10.03
C ARG A 188 5.38 0.46 10.05
N VAL A 189 4.23 1.12 9.95
CA VAL A 189 2.94 0.41 9.77
C VAL A 189 2.95 -0.30 8.42
N HIS A 190 2.59 -1.58 8.43
CA HIS A 190 2.56 -2.43 7.23
C HIS A 190 1.12 -2.82 6.90
N VAL A 191 0.64 -2.38 5.74
CA VAL A 191 -0.70 -2.67 5.21
C VAL A 191 -0.56 -3.62 4.03
N TYR A 192 -0.92 -4.89 4.23
CA TYR A 192 -0.55 -5.99 3.33
C TYR A 192 -1.72 -6.88 2.92
N ARG A 193 -1.96 -7.07 1.63
CA ARG A 193 -2.98 -8.05 1.14
C ARG A 193 -4.38 -7.88 1.72
N ASN A 194 -4.77 -6.65 2.03
CA ASN A 194 -6.16 -6.36 2.39
C ASN A 194 -7.02 -6.21 1.13
N HIS A 195 -8.29 -6.57 1.26
CA HIS A 195 -9.33 -6.30 0.28
C HIS A 195 -10.18 -5.12 0.78
N PHE A 196 -10.23 -4.05 0.02
CA PHE A 196 -11.11 -2.91 0.27
C PHE A 196 -12.17 -2.90 -0.83
N SER A 197 -13.43 -3.14 -0.50
CA SER A 197 -14.48 -3.23 -1.52
C SER A 197 -15.76 -2.52 -1.16
N ASP A 198 -16.53 -2.16 -2.17
CA ASP A 198 -17.92 -1.73 -2.01
C ASP A 198 -18.06 -0.53 -1.05
N HIS A 199 -17.14 0.43 -1.18
CA HIS A 199 -17.25 1.71 -0.52
C HIS A 199 -18.04 2.65 -1.40
N THR A 200 -19.06 3.30 -0.86
CA THR A 200 -19.77 4.37 -1.55
C THR A 200 -19.87 5.54 -0.60
N PHE A 201 -19.94 6.76 -1.13
CA PHE A 201 -20.25 7.93 -0.34
C PHE A 201 -20.65 9.04 -1.32
N ALA A 202 -21.78 9.68 -1.07
CA ALA A 202 -22.29 10.74 -1.96
C ALA A 202 -21.62 12.10 -1.72
N GLY A 203 -20.89 12.25 -0.61
CA GLY A 203 -20.13 13.47 -0.33
C GLY A 203 -18.84 13.54 -1.14
N SER A 204 -18.17 14.69 -1.06
CA SER A 204 -16.98 14.99 -1.88
C SER A 204 -15.65 14.80 -1.16
N ASN A 205 -15.66 14.50 0.14
CA ASN A 205 -14.45 14.38 0.96
C ASN A 205 -14.72 13.54 2.22
N GLY A 206 -13.77 12.69 2.59
CA GLY A 206 -13.76 11.95 3.86
C GLY A 206 -14.27 10.51 3.75
N GLY A 207 -14.37 9.98 2.53
CA GLY A 207 -14.71 8.59 2.23
C GLY A 207 -13.50 7.77 1.75
N GLU A 208 -12.30 8.10 2.21
CA GLU A 208 -11.08 7.43 1.77
C GLU A 208 -11.02 5.98 2.31
N PRO A 209 -10.80 4.95 1.47
CA PRO A 209 -10.45 3.61 1.96
C PRO A 209 -9.22 3.64 2.87
N ILE A 210 -8.13 4.30 2.47
CA ILE A 210 -6.95 4.50 3.32
C ILE A 210 -6.63 5.98 3.43
N ARG A 211 -6.43 6.44 4.67
CA ARG A 211 -5.84 7.75 4.96
C ARG A 211 -4.59 7.60 5.82
N LEU A 212 -3.44 7.96 5.26
CA LEU A 212 -2.12 7.85 5.88
C LEU A 212 -1.65 9.23 6.36
N GLY A 213 -2.11 9.61 7.55
CA GLY A 213 -1.87 10.89 8.19
C GLY A 213 -3.01 11.90 7.98
N VAL A 214 -2.75 13.13 8.38
CA VAL A 214 -3.61 14.31 8.16
C VAL A 214 -2.71 15.52 7.95
N SER A 215 -3.25 16.65 7.47
CA SER A 215 -2.45 17.82 7.08
C SER A 215 -1.41 18.28 8.13
N PRO A 216 -1.74 18.37 9.44
CA PRO A 216 -0.75 18.63 10.50
C PRO A 216 0.48 17.71 10.50
N ARG A 217 0.31 16.44 10.09
CA ARG A 217 1.33 15.38 10.11
C ARG A 217 2.12 15.29 8.80
N ALA A 218 1.89 16.19 7.84
CA ALA A 218 2.48 16.14 6.50
C ALA A 218 4.00 15.95 6.50
N LEU A 219 4.71 16.68 7.36
CA LEU A 219 6.17 16.67 7.41
C LEU A 219 6.75 15.48 8.21
N SER A 220 5.90 14.75 8.93
CA SER A 220 6.33 13.61 9.74
C SER A 220 6.53 12.38 8.87
N SER A 221 7.72 11.79 8.97
CA SER A 221 8.04 10.52 8.33
C SER A 221 7.27 9.40 9.03
N ALA A 222 6.51 8.59 8.30
CA ALA A 222 5.84 7.41 8.87
C ALA A 222 6.55 6.10 8.49
N HIS A 223 7.31 6.09 7.39
CA HIS A 223 7.94 4.87 6.87
C HIS A 223 6.95 3.72 6.69
N ALA A 224 5.68 4.04 6.43
CA ALA A 224 4.64 3.05 6.24
C ALA A 224 4.79 2.38 4.87
N VAL A 225 4.42 1.11 4.81
CA VAL A 225 4.42 0.31 3.59
C VAL A 225 2.99 -0.13 3.33
N VAL A 226 2.42 0.33 2.22
CA VAL A 226 1.10 -0.09 1.73
C VAL A 226 1.31 -0.90 0.47
N GLU A 227 1.21 -2.23 0.59
CA GLU A 227 1.53 -3.11 -0.52
C GLU A 227 0.63 -4.34 -0.70
N TYR A 228 0.51 -4.76 -1.95
CA TYR A 228 -0.31 -5.90 -2.35
C TYR A 228 -1.78 -5.83 -1.91
N ASN A 229 -2.36 -4.63 -1.78
CA ASN A 229 -3.78 -4.48 -1.44
C ASN A 229 -4.64 -4.34 -2.70
N LEU A 230 -5.89 -4.82 -2.63
CA LEU A 230 -6.86 -4.74 -3.70
C LEU A 230 -8.00 -3.79 -3.31
N PHE A 231 -8.31 -2.87 -4.21
CA PHE A 231 -9.43 -1.93 -4.10
C PHE A 231 -10.41 -2.18 -5.25
N GLU A 232 -11.65 -2.54 -4.93
CA GLU A 232 -12.68 -2.85 -5.92
C GLU A 232 -14.00 -2.15 -5.61
N ARG A 233 -14.50 -1.32 -6.53
CA ARG A 233 -15.69 -0.49 -6.28
C ARG A 233 -15.53 0.33 -5.00
N ALA A 234 -14.31 0.80 -4.76
CA ALA A 234 -13.96 1.66 -3.64
C ALA A 234 -14.24 3.12 -4.06
N ASN A 235 -15.51 3.48 -4.06
CA ASN A 235 -16.06 4.70 -4.68
C ASN A 235 -16.45 5.77 -3.65
N GLY A 236 -15.92 5.70 -2.43
CA GLY A 236 -16.23 6.66 -1.36
C GLY A 236 -15.57 8.04 -1.55
N ASP A 237 -14.45 8.11 -2.26
CA ASP A 237 -13.67 9.33 -2.42
C ASP A 237 -12.79 9.24 -3.68
N PRO A 238 -12.47 10.36 -4.36
CA PRO A 238 -11.42 10.39 -5.38
C PRO A 238 -10.03 9.98 -4.86
N GLU A 239 -9.82 9.94 -3.54
CA GLU A 239 -8.59 9.47 -2.90
C GLU A 239 -8.79 8.05 -2.33
N ALA A 240 -8.52 7.00 -3.12
CA ALA A 240 -8.55 5.62 -2.63
C ALA A 240 -7.45 5.39 -1.56
N ILE A 241 -6.26 5.92 -1.83
CA ILE A 241 -5.14 6.02 -0.87
C ILE A 241 -4.76 7.49 -0.76
N SER A 242 -5.13 8.13 0.35
CA SER A 242 -4.78 9.52 0.66
C SER A 242 -3.54 9.58 1.55
N VAL A 243 -2.41 9.99 1.00
CA VAL A 243 -1.15 10.12 1.74
C VAL A 243 -0.98 11.55 2.21
N LYS A 244 -0.89 11.73 3.54
CA LYS A 244 -0.81 13.02 4.23
C LYS A 244 0.33 13.00 5.26
N SER A 245 1.44 12.37 4.89
CA SER A 245 2.67 12.19 5.67
C SER A 245 3.85 11.92 4.72
N SER A 246 5.07 11.81 5.27
CA SER A 246 6.30 11.68 4.48
C SER A 246 6.94 10.29 4.54
N ASP A 247 7.83 10.03 3.58
CA ASP A 247 8.74 8.87 3.55
C ASP A 247 8.05 7.49 3.50
N ASN A 248 6.87 7.41 2.86
CA ASN A 248 6.09 6.19 2.71
C ASN A 248 6.38 5.44 1.41
N THR A 249 6.07 4.15 1.39
CA THR A 249 6.11 3.30 0.18
C THR A 249 4.73 2.74 -0.13
N ILE A 250 4.22 3.02 -1.32
CA ILE A 250 2.93 2.54 -1.83
C ILE A 250 3.22 1.72 -3.08
N ARG A 251 3.14 0.39 -2.99
CA ARG A 251 3.59 -0.48 -4.09
C ARG A 251 2.75 -1.73 -4.32
N HIS A 252 2.74 -2.24 -5.56
CA HIS A 252 2.10 -3.52 -5.89
C HIS A 252 0.62 -3.62 -5.54
N ASN A 253 -0.07 -2.48 -5.34
CA ASN A 253 -1.50 -2.46 -5.11
C ASN A 253 -2.24 -2.55 -6.44
N THR A 254 -3.48 -3.04 -6.40
CA THR A 254 -4.41 -3.02 -7.54
C THR A 254 -5.64 -2.22 -7.16
N ILE A 255 -5.90 -1.14 -7.88
CA ILE A 255 -7.13 -0.36 -7.78
C ILE A 255 -7.88 -0.57 -9.08
N ARG A 256 -9.06 -1.18 -9.02
CA ARG A 256 -9.85 -1.44 -10.23
C ARG A 256 -11.31 -1.13 -10.05
N HIS A 257 -11.98 -0.71 -11.13
CA HIS A 257 -13.41 -0.39 -11.11
C HIS A 257 -13.78 0.54 -9.94
N SER A 258 -12.89 1.50 -9.64
CA SER A 258 -12.98 2.36 -8.47
C SER A 258 -12.88 3.82 -8.89
N THR A 259 -13.62 4.69 -8.19
CA THR A 259 -13.54 6.15 -8.41
C THR A 259 -12.17 6.68 -8.01
N GLY A 260 -11.68 6.28 -6.83
CA GLY A 260 -10.48 6.86 -6.24
C GLY A 260 -9.17 6.28 -6.77
N GLY A 261 -8.13 7.09 -6.69
CA GLY A 261 -6.76 6.74 -7.05
C GLY A 261 -5.77 6.89 -5.90
N ILE A 262 -4.47 6.98 -6.21
CA ILE A 262 -3.41 7.25 -5.21
C ILE A 262 -3.11 8.74 -5.20
N VAL A 263 -3.33 9.41 -4.06
CA VAL A 263 -3.10 10.84 -3.94
C VAL A 263 -2.05 11.12 -2.88
N LEU A 264 -0.90 11.64 -3.33
CA LEU A 264 0.11 12.25 -2.46
C LEU A 264 -0.39 13.65 -2.11
N ARG A 265 -1.30 13.70 -1.12
CA ARG A 265 -2.11 14.88 -0.82
C ARG A 265 -1.34 15.91 0.00
N HIS A 266 -0.50 15.44 0.93
CA HIS A 266 0.46 16.23 1.69
C HIS A 266 1.69 15.39 2.05
N GLY A 267 2.79 16.07 2.39
CA GLY A 267 4.04 15.42 2.77
C GLY A 267 4.95 15.15 1.59
N ASN A 268 6.15 14.65 1.88
CA ASN A 268 7.28 14.64 0.95
C ASN A 268 7.94 13.24 0.91
N ARG A 269 8.78 12.98 -0.10
CA ARG A 269 9.65 11.78 -0.18
C ARG A 269 8.92 10.44 -0.19
N ASN A 270 7.64 10.45 -0.58
CA ASN A 270 6.86 9.23 -0.80
C ASN A 270 7.24 8.55 -2.13
N ARG A 271 7.20 7.22 -2.14
CA ARG A 271 7.43 6.38 -3.32
C ARG A 271 6.14 5.66 -3.73
N VAL A 272 5.74 5.81 -4.99
CA VAL A 272 4.60 5.10 -5.61
C VAL A 272 5.15 4.21 -6.73
N GLU A 273 5.16 2.90 -6.49
CA GLU A 273 5.88 1.95 -7.33
C GLU A 273 5.02 0.76 -7.77
N ALA A 274 5.02 0.44 -9.07
CA ALA A 274 4.49 -0.84 -9.55
C ALA A 274 3.04 -1.15 -9.12
N ASN A 275 2.18 -0.12 -9.10
CA ASN A 275 0.75 -0.26 -8.85
C ASN A 275 -0.01 -0.40 -10.17
N HIS A 276 -1.11 -1.16 -10.13
CA HIS A 276 -2.07 -1.27 -11.22
C HIS A 276 -3.31 -0.43 -10.90
N LEU A 277 -3.63 0.57 -11.72
CA LEU A 277 -4.90 1.30 -11.64
C LEU A 277 -5.64 1.10 -12.97
N ILE A 278 -6.75 0.37 -12.93
CA ILE A 278 -7.37 -0.21 -14.12
C ILE A 278 -8.88 0.03 -14.14
N ASP A 279 -9.42 0.50 -15.26
CA ASP A 279 -10.88 0.64 -15.51
C ASP A 279 -11.62 1.41 -14.40
N GLY A 280 -10.96 2.45 -13.87
CA GLY A 280 -11.47 3.34 -12.83
C GLY A 280 -11.66 4.77 -13.31
N THR A 281 -11.67 5.72 -12.37
CA THR A 281 -11.78 7.15 -12.69
C THR A 281 -10.46 7.88 -12.51
N GLU A 282 -9.93 7.93 -11.29
CA GLU A 282 -8.72 8.67 -10.96
C GLU A 282 -7.49 7.75 -10.90
N GLY A 283 -6.34 8.27 -11.33
CA GLY A 283 -5.06 7.57 -11.28
C GLY A 283 -4.17 8.03 -10.12
N VAL A 284 -3.00 8.59 -10.42
CA VAL A 284 -2.06 9.13 -9.42
C VAL A 284 -2.09 10.65 -9.44
N ARG A 285 -2.21 11.30 -8.27
CA ARG A 285 -2.14 12.77 -8.13
C ARG A 285 -1.09 13.17 -7.10
N ILE A 286 -0.28 14.17 -7.44
CA ILE A 286 0.93 14.50 -6.69
C ILE A 286 0.92 15.96 -6.24
N TYR A 287 1.17 16.16 -4.96
CA TYR A 287 1.59 17.41 -4.31
C TYR A 287 2.80 17.12 -3.44
N GLY A 288 3.58 18.14 -3.09
CA GLY A 288 4.79 17.98 -2.28
C GLY A 288 6.00 17.45 -3.06
N ASN A 289 7.08 17.24 -2.34
CA ASN A 289 8.43 17.21 -2.88
C ASN A 289 9.08 15.84 -2.88
N ASP A 290 10.10 15.69 -3.74
CA ASP A 290 11.07 14.60 -3.71
C ASP A 290 10.43 13.20 -3.87
N HIS A 291 9.28 13.14 -4.54
CA HIS A 291 8.55 11.90 -4.78
C HIS A 291 9.18 11.06 -5.89
N VAL A 292 8.98 9.75 -5.82
CA VAL A 292 9.39 8.79 -6.86
C VAL A 292 8.19 7.99 -7.32
N ILE A 293 7.79 8.17 -8.58
CA ILE A 293 6.61 7.58 -9.21
C ILE A 293 7.07 6.70 -10.37
N VAL A 294 7.16 5.39 -10.16
CA VAL A 294 7.84 4.49 -11.09
C VAL A 294 7.13 3.16 -11.33
N ASN A 295 7.28 2.58 -12.51
CA ASN A 295 6.72 1.27 -12.88
C ASN A 295 5.20 1.15 -12.73
N ASN A 296 4.43 2.24 -12.61
CA ASN A 296 2.98 2.11 -12.45
C ASN A 296 2.30 1.86 -13.80
N TYR A 297 1.26 1.02 -13.80
CA TYR A 297 0.41 0.74 -14.95
C TYR A 297 -0.97 1.37 -14.72
N LEU A 298 -1.28 2.38 -15.52
CA LEU A 298 -2.48 3.21 -15.42
C LEU A 298 -3.27 3.04 -16.71
N ALA A 299 -4.39 2.31 -16.68
CA ALA A 299 -5.08 1.93 -17.91
C ALA A 299 -6.60 2.04 -17.85
N GLY A 300 -7.21 2.51 -18.94
CA GLY A 300 -8.67 2.58 -19.07
C GLY A 300 -9.32 3.57 -18.11
N LEU A 301 -8.57 4.54 -17.57
CA LEU A 301 -9.08 5.50 -16.61
C LEU A 301 -9.95 6.55 -17.30
N SER A 302 -11.18 6.72 -16.83
CA SER A 302 -12.16 7.66 -17.40
C SER A 302 -11.89 9.12 -17.02
N GLY A 303 -11.12 9.35 -15.95
CA GLY A 303 -10.65 10.66 -15.50
C GLY A 303 -9.20 10.92 -15.93
N ARG A 304 -8.38 11.39 -14.97
CA ARG A 304 -6.96 11.74 -15.19
C ARG A 304 -6.04 10.66 -14.62
N ALA A 305 -5.14 10.13 -15.44
CA ALA A 305 -4.27 9.02 -15.07
C ALA A 305 -3.07 9.44 -14.22
N LEU A 306 -2.34 10.49 -14.61
CA LEU A 306 -1.26 11.04 -13.79
C LEU A 306 -1.33 12.55 -13.76
N VAL A 307 -1.50 13.10 -12.56
CA VAL A 307 -1.70 14.53 -12.31
C VAL A 307 -0.55 15.07 -11.49
N ILE A 308 0.16 16.05 -12.04
CA ILE A 308 1.10 16.90 -11.31
C ILE A 308 0.34 18.12 -10.82
N GLY A 309 0.21 18.26 -9.50
CA GLY A 309 -0.53 19.35 -8.88
C GLY A 309 0.11 20.73 -9.06
N SER A 310 -0.65 21.78 -8.75
CA SER A 310 -0.15 23.11 -8.40
C SER A 310 -0.38 23.36 -6.92
N GLY A 311 0.48 24.16 -6.28
CA GLY A 311 0.45 24.42 -4.85
C GLY A 311 -0.30 25.70 -4.49
N SER A 312 -1.04 25.65 -3.38
CA SER A 312 -1.47 26.88 -2.69
C SER A 312 -0.33 27.49 -1.90
N GLU A 313 0.63 26.65 -1.51
CA GLU A 313 1.88 27.02 -0.87
C GLU A 313 3.05 26.55 -1.75
N ARG A 314 4.21 27.17 -1.55
CA ARG A 314 5.43 26.69 -2.18
C ARG A 314 5.86 25.40 -1.51
N ASP A 315 6.17 25.48 -0.22
CA ASP A 315 6.57 24.39 0.65
C ASP A 315 6.12 24.70 2.07
N HIS A 316 5.59 23.72 2.79
CA HIS A 316 5.55 23.80 4.25
C HIS A 316 6.91 23.39 4.84
N LEU A 317 7.34 24.08 5.89
CA LEU A 317 8.66 23.92 6.49
C LEU A 317 8.60 23.46 7.95
N PRO A 318 9.61 22.70 8.43
CA PRO A 318 9.73 22.39 9.85
C PRO A 318 9.76 23.66 10.70
N GLY A 319 8.98 23.67 11.80
CA GLY A 319 8.86 24.80 12.72
C GLY A 319 7.68 25.73 12.45
N GLU A 320 6.99 25.59 11.30
CA GLU A 320 5.71 26.27 11.07
C GLU A 320 4.58 25.63 11.90
N PRO A 321 3.57 26.41 12.35
CA PRO A 321 2.44 25.85 13.09
C PRO A 321 1.72 24.77 12.30
N ALA A 322 1.37 23.65 12.93
CA ALA A 322 0.79 22.50 12.24
C ALA A 322 -0.55 22.82 11.54
N GLU A 323 -1.29 23.79 12.08
CA GLU A 323 -2.59 24.22 11.58
C GLU A 323 -2.51 24.97 10.25
N THR A 324 -1.36 25.52 9.89
CA THR A 324 -1.15 26.20 8.60
C THR A 324 -0.93 25.21 7.47
N ARG A 325 -0.58 23.94 7.77
CA ARG A 325 -0.23 22.88 6.81
C ARG A 325 -1.39 22.34 5.97
N ARG A 326 -2.50 23.09 5.86
CA ARG A 326 -3.73 22.72 5.15
C ARG A 326 -3.63 22.92 3.63
N GLY A 327 -2.68 23.75 3.20
CA GLY A 327 -2.40 24.00 1.79
C GLY A 327 -1.81 22.78 1.06
N ASN A 328 -1.87 22.82 -0.26
CA ASN A 328 -1.12 21.92 -1.12
C ASN A 328 0.26 22.52 -1.38
N ASP A 329 1.32 21.74 -1.16
CA ASP A 329 2.67 22.10 -1.61
C ASP A 329 2.78 21.83 -3.11
N ALA A 330 3.36 22.78 -3.83
CA ALA A 330 3.60 22.62 -5.25
C ALA A 330 4.71 21.59 -5.48
N PRO A 331 4.52 20.61 -6.37
CA PRO A 331 5.52 19.56 -6.59
C PRO A 331 6.91 20.09 -6.97
N ASP A 332 7.94 19.66 -6.25
CA ASP A 332 9.33 19.98 -6.54
C ASP A 332 10.23 18.73 -6.50
N ARG A 333 11.18 18.63 -7.43
CA ARG A 333 12.16 17.52 -7.53
C ARG A 333 11.52 16.12 -7.59
N VAL A 334 10.42 15.98 -8.30
CA VAL A 334 9.71 14.69 -8.47
C VAL A 334 10.29 13.90 -9.66
N LEU A 335 10.46 12.59 -9.48
CA LEU A 335 10.79 11.67 -10.56
C LEU A 335 9.56 10.86 -10.99
N ILE A 336 9.23 10.93 -12.27
CA ILE A 336 8.16 10.16 -12.93
C ILE A 336 8.80 9.35 -14.06
N ALA A 337 9.02 8.05 -13.85
CA ALA A 337 9.71 7.25 -14.85
C ALA A 337 9.22 5.81 -14.99
N TYR A 338 9.35 5.24 -16.18
CA TYR A 338 8.95 3.85 -16.44
C TYR A 338 7.48 3.56 -16.14
N ASN A 339 6.58 4.54 -16.23
CA ASN A 339 5.15 4.28 -16.07
C ASN A 339 4.54 3.96 -17.44
N THR A 340 3.54 3.07 -17.48
CA THR A 340 2.71 2.83 -18.66
C THR A 340 1.35 3.47 -18.44
N LEU A 341 0.99 4.44 -19.26
CA LEU A 341 -0.34 5.08 -19.27
C LEU A 341 -1.02 4.72 -20.58
N LEU A 342 -2.04 3.86 -20.51
CA LEU A 342 -2.66 3.24 -21.67
C LEU A 342 -4.17 3.52 -21.74
N ASN A 343 -4.63 4.09 -22.85
CA ASN A 343 -6.04 4.29 -23.18
C ASN A 343 -6.83 5.01 -22.08
N ASN A 344 -6.20 6.02 -21.47
CA ASN A 344 -6.84 6.89 -20.48
C ASN A 344 -7.47 8.10 -21.17
N ASN A 345 -8.56 8.62 -20.62
CA ASN A 345 -9.18 9.85 -21.11
C ASN A 345 -8.26 11.07 -20.92
N GLY A 346 -7.65 11.19 -19.74
CA GLY A 346 -6.51 12.08 -19.48
C GLY A 346 -5.26 11.28 -19.16
N THR A 347 -4.18 11.48 -19.91
CA THR A 347 -2.91 10.77 -19.71
C THR A 347 -2.05 11.49 -18.65
N LEU A 348 -1.02 12.25 -19.03
CA LEU A 348 -0.24 13.08 -18.11
C LEU A 348 -0.77 14.51 -18.15
N SER A 349 -1.10 15.09 -17.00
CA SER A 349 -1.64 16.46 -16.93
C SER A 349 -1.09 17.26 -15.73
N GLY A 350 -1.11 18.59 -15.88
CA GLY A 350 -0.69 19.54 -14.86
C GLY A 350 -1.84 20.45 -14.40
N GLU A 351 -1.97 20.64 -13.10
CA GLU A 351 -2.88 21.62 -12.50
C GLU A 351 -2.26 23.04 -12.54
N SER A 352 -3.09 24.08 -12.62
CA SER A 352 -2.67 25.50 -12.66
C SER A 352 -3.57 26.47 -11.92
N GLN A 353 -4.60 25.96 -11.24
CA GLN A 353 -5.57 26.76 -10.50
C GLN A 353 -5.02 27.38 -9.21
N ARG A 354 -3.75 27.14 -8.86
CA ARG A 354 -3.10 27.65 -7.64
C ARG A 354 -1.82 28.43 -8.00
N PRO A 355 -1.37 29.39 -7.16
CA PRO A 355 -0.33 30.37 -7.52
C PRO A 355 1.08 29.78 -7.67
N HIS A 356 1.29 28.53 -7.27
CA HIS A 356 2.60 27.90 -7.24
C HIS A 356 2.66 26.72 -8.21
N GLU A 357 3.47 26.88 -9.25
CA GLU A 357 3.71 25.91 -10.31
C GLU A 357 4.67 24.79 -9.86
N PRO A 358 4.60 23.59 -10.48
CA PRO A 358 5.58 22.53 -10.20
C PRO A 358 6.96 22.87 -10.78
N ARG A 359 8.02 22.36 -10.14
CA ARG A 359 9.42 22.64 -10.48
C ARG A 359 10.29 21.39 -10.48
N ASP A 360 11.34 21.40 -11.31
CA ASP A 360 12.42 20.40 -11.30
C ASP A 360 11.93 18.94 -11.40
N VAL A 361 10.83 18.71 -12.12
CA VAL A 361 10.27 17.36 -12.33
C VAL A 361 11.00 16.67 -13.48
N THR A 362 11.38 15.42 -13.29
CA THR A 362 11.90 14.55 -14.35
C THR A 362 10.81 13.61 -14.84
N VAL A 363 10.48 13.69 -16.12
CA VAL A 363 9.54 12.78 -16.81
C VAL A 363 10.32 11.97 -17.85
N ALA A 364 10.69 10.74 -17.50
CA ALA A 364 11.60 9.94 -18.31
C ALA A 364 11.14 8.51 -18.55
N ASP A 365 11.37 7.98 -19.76
CA ASP A 365 11.15 6.57 -20.08
C ASP A 365 9.73 6.05 -19.75
N ASN A 366 8.71 6.92 -19.85
CA ASN A 366 7.31 6.52 -19.73
C ASN A 366 6.72 6.14 -21.09
N LEU A 367 5.74 5.25 -21.08
CA LEU A 367 4.97 4.86 -22.26
C LEU A 367 3.58 5.50 -22.19
N PHE A 368 3.27 6.39 -23.14
CA PHE A 368 1.99 7.08 -23.26
C PHE A 368 1.25 6.64 -24.52
N VAL A 369 0.11 5.99 -24.36
CA VAL A 369 -0.66 5.44 -25.48
C VAL A 369 -2.13 5.79 -25.32
N ALA A 370 -2.72 6.50 -26.28
CA ALA A 370 -4.15 6.80 -26.30
C ALA A 370 -4.60 7.21 -27.72
N ASP A 371 -5.87 6.96 -28.03
CA ASP A 371 -6.47 7.34 -29.32
C ASP A 371 -7.28 8.64 -29.28
N THR A 372 -7.52 9.19 -28.09
CA THR A 372 -8.32 10.41 -27.90
C THR A 372 -7.65 11.37 -26.94
N GLY A 373 -7.89 12.67 -27.12
CA GLY A 373 -7.39 13.70 -26.22
C GLY A 373 -5.92 14.04 -26.46
N ARG A 374 -5.19 14.30 -25.37
CA ARG A 374 -3.75 14.63 -25.36
C ARG A 374 -2.98 13.67 -24.48
N LEU A 375 -1.79 13.28 -24.92
CA LEU A 375 -0.87 12.45 -24.14
C LEU A 375 -0.20 13.25 -23.01
N VAL A 376 0.14 14.52 -23.27
CA VAL A 376 0.69 15.44 -22.26
C VAL A 376 -0.04 16.79 -22.31
N ASP A 377 -0.64 17.18 -21.20
CA ASP A 377 -1.35 18.45 -21.04
C ASP A 377 -0.90 19.17 -19.76
N MET A 378 0.32 19.73 -19.81
CA MET A 378 0.95 20.40 -18.67
C MET A 378 0.74 21.90 -18.71
N ALA A 379 0.15 22.51 -17.69
CA ALA A 379 0.01 23.96 -17.67
C ALA A 379 1.36 24.70 -17.54
N ASP A 380 2.25 24.20 -16.68
CA ASP A 380 3.58 24.76 -16.40
C ASP A 380 4.62 23.65 -16.27
N THR A 381 5.83 23.89 -16.78
CA THR A 381 6.94 22.92 -16.77
C THR A 381 8.27 23.59 -16.39
N VAL A 382 8.32 24.28 -15.25
CA VAL A 382 9.52 25.05 -14.86
C VAL A 382 10.67 24.11 -14.51
N ARG A 383 11.73 24.15 -15.32
CA ARG A 383 12.93 23.29 -15.21
C ARG A 383 12.62 21.79 -15.25
N PHE A 384 11.58 21.39 -15.97
CA PHE A 384 11.33 19.98 -16.18
C PHE A 384 12.40 19.36 -17.07
N THR A 385 12.76 18.11 -16.80
CA THR A 385 13.59 17.29 -17.67
C THR A 385 12.73 16.22 -18.33
N TRP A 386 12.77 16.14 -19.66
CA TRP A 386 12.02 15.16 -20.45
C TRP A 386 13.00 14.32 -21.27
N SER A 387 12.90 12.99 -21.19
CA SER A 387 13.77 12.10 -22.00
C SER A 387 13.19 10.71 -22.20
N GLY A 388 13.43 10.11 -23.36
CA GLY A 388 13.17 8.67 -23.58
C GLY A 388 11.72 8.20 -23.49
N ASN A 389 10.75 9.12 -23.37
CA ASN A 389 9.34 8.73 -23.36
C ASN A 389 8.92 8.23 -24.74
N LEU A 390 8.00 7.26 -24.79
CA LEU A 390 7.39 6.78 -26.02
C LEU A 390 5.92 7.18 -26.08
N LEU A 391 5.47 7.63 -27.25
CA LEU A 391 4.14 8.14 -27.51
C LEU A 391 3.49 7.36 -28.64
N TRP A 392 2.21 7.00 -28.51
CA TRP A 392 1.48 6.30 -29.56
C TRP A 392 -0.05 6.50 -29.49
N GLY A 393 -0.72 6.13 -30.59
CA GLY A 393 -2.16 6.24 -30.78
C GLY A 393 -2.57 7.55 -31.48
N ALA A 394 -3.86 7.71 -31.73
CA ALA A 394 -4.41 8.87 -32.43
C ALA A 394 -4.51 10.16 -31.59
N ALA A 395 -4.28 10.11 -30.27
CA ALA A 395 -4.25 11.30 -29.42
C ALA A 395 -3.09 12.23 -29.80
N ASP A 396 -3.27 13.55 -29.61
CA ASP A 396 -2.21 14.53 -29.81
C ASP A 396 -1.08 14.31 -28.80
N ASP A 397 0.17 14.56 -29.20
CA ASP A 397 1.31 14.61 -28.25
C ASP A 397 1.07 15.65 -27.13
N GLY A 398 0.23 16.64 -27.42
CA GLY A 398 -0.06 17.76 -26.54
C GLY A 398 1.13 18.72 -26.47
N ASN A 399 1.56 19.10 -25.27
CA ASN A 399 2.61 20.09 -25.09
C ASN A 399 3.92 19.54 -24.52
N MET A 400 4.19 18.25 -24.75
CA MET A 400 5.53 17.70 -24.53
C MET A 400 6.57 18.48 -25.36
N PRO A 401 7.70 18.92 -24.76
CA PRO A 401 8.73 19.62 -25.52
C PRO A 401 9.41 18.72 -26.54
N ALA A 402 9.91 19.32 -27.63
CA ALA A 402 10.68 18.60 -28.64
C ALA A 402 11.88 17.86 -28.03
N GLY A 403 12.07 16.60 -28.40
CA GLY A 403 13.11 15.72 -27.81
C GLY A 403 12.73 15.09 -26.48
N GLY A 404 11.57 15.43 -25.90
CA GLY A 404 11.07 14.80 -24.67
C GLY A 404 10.63 13.35 -24.84
N GLY A 405 10.29 12.94 -26.07
CA GLY A 405 9.92 11.58 -26.42
C GLY A 405 9.89 11.33 -27.92
N ALA A 406 9.62 10.09 -28.30
CA ALA A 406 9.48 9.66 -29.68
C ALA A 406 8.10 9.03 -29.91
N ARG A 407 7.45 9.45 -31.00
CA ARG A 407 6.19 8.85 -31.43
C ARG A 407 6.46 7.61 -32.29
N ILE A 408 6.17 6.44 -31.76
CA ILE A 408 6.44 5.15 -32.41
C ILE A 408 5.50 4.09 -31.85
N ASP A 409 5.04 3.17 -32.70
CA ASP A 409 4.20 2.05 -32.26
C ASP A 409 4.95 1.17 -31.25
N PRO A 410 4.53 1.12 -29.97
CA PRO A 410 5.19 0.33 -28.95
C PRO A 410 4.94 -1.17 -29.16
N ARG A 411 4.07 -1.59 -30.09
CA ARG A 411 3.76 -3.00 -30.39
C ARG A 411 3.49 -3.79 -29.11
N MET A 412 2.40 -3.43 -28.44
CA MET A 412 1.99 -4.11 -27.21
C MET A 412 1.12 -5.32 -27.53
N VAL A 413 1.23 -6.37 -26.72
CA VAL A 413 0.36 -7.55 -26.73
C VAL A 413 -0.37 -7.61 -25.40
N THR A 414 -1.69 -7.68 -25.46
CA THR A 414 -2.56 -7.85 -24.29
C THR A 414 -2.67 -9.32 -23.93
N ASP A 415 -2.48 -9.64 -22.65
CA ASP A 415 -2.69 -10.99 -22.13
C ASP A 415 -4.17 -11.31 -21.89
N ALA A 416 -4.46 -12.53 -21.41
CA ALA A 416 -5.82 -12.96 -21.10
C ALA A 416 -6.49 -12.19 -19.94
N HIS A 417 -5.72 -11.41 -19.18
CA HIS A 417 -6.18 -10.60 -18.05
C HIS A 417 -6.32 -9.11 -18.42
N GLY A 418 -6.13 -8.75 -19.69
CA GLY A 418 -6.26 -7.36 -20.15
C GLY A 418 -5.01 -6.51 -19.94
N ILE A 419 -3.87 -7.10 -19.55
CA ILE A 419 -2.61 -6.37 -19.32
C ILE A 419 -1.76 -6.38 -20.57
N ALA A 420 -1.46 -5.19 -21.08
CA ALA A 420 -0.67 -4.98 -22.29
C ALA A 420 0.82 -4.91 -21.95
N ARG A 421 1.64 -5.69 -22.67
CA ARG A 421 3.09 -5.77 -22.50
C ARG A 421 3.84 -5.59 -23.82
N PRO A 422 5.11 -5.16 -23.82
CA PRO A 422 5.91 -5.08 -25.04
C PRO A 422 6.01 -6.44 -25.76
N ALA A 423 5.68 -6.48 -27.05
CA ALA A 423 5.99 -7.62 -27.92
C ALA A 423 7.51 -7.79 -28.08
N ALA A 424 7.94 -8.94 -28.58
CA ALA A 424 9.36 -9.26 -28.79
C ALA A 424 10.08 -8.34 -29.79
N ASP A 425 9.35 -7.63 -30.65
CA ASP A 425 9.86 -6.67 -31.62
C ASP A 425 9.46 -5.22 -31.28
N SER A 426 9.07 -4.99 -30.02
CA SER A 426 8.69 -3.67 -29.53
C SER A 426 9.89 -2.71 -29.53
N PRO A 427 9.71 -1.46 -30.01
CA PRO A 427 10.72 -0.42 -29.88
C PRO A 427 10.86 0.12 -28.45
N ALA A 428 10.02 -0.30 -27.51
CA ALA A 428 10.21 0.00 -26.10
C ALA A 428 11.38 -0.77 -25.50
N ILE A 429 11.77 -1.91 -26.10
CA ILE A 429 12.82 -2.78 -25.60
C ILE A 429 14.18 -2.08 -25.60
N ASP A 430 14.88 -2.12 -24.47
CA ASP A 430 16.21 -1.54 -24.27
C ASP A 430 16.31 -0.02 -24.58
N ALA A 431 15.18 0.68 -24.72
CA ALA A 431 15.12 2.07 -25.16
C ALA A 431 15.16 3.10 -24.02
N GLY A 432 15.14 2.64 -22.76
CA GLY A 432 15.22 3.48 -21.57
C GLY A 432 16.53 4.28 -21.51
N THR A 433 16.41 5.56 -21.19
CA THR A 433 17.49 6.56 -21.22
C THR A 433 17.99 6.96 -19.84
N LEU A 434 17.22 6.69 -18.78
CA LEU A 434 17.58 7.07 -17.41
C LEU A 434 18.80 6.27 -16.95
N ARG A 435 19.90 6.99 -16.68
CA ARG A 435 21.20 6.38 -16.34
C ARG A 435 21.20 5.69 -14.97
N TRP A 436 20.47 6.24 -14.00
CA TRP A 436 20.43 5.76 -12.61
C TRP A 436 18.99 5.59 -12.14
N PRO A 437 18.26 4.62 -12.71
CA PRO A 437 16.85 4.46 -12.40
C PRO A 437 16.70 3.78 -11.03
N PRO A 438 15.74 4.22 -10.21
CA PRO A 438 15.55 3.72 -8.85
C PRO A 438 14.75 2.41 -8.85
N VAL A 439 14.89 1.57 -9.87
CA VAL A 439 14.13 0.31 -10.04
C VAL A 439 15.08 -0.81 -10.50
N THR A 440 14.94 -1.97 -9.87
CA THR A 440 15.71 -3.19 -10.20
C THR A 440 14.85 -4.27 -10.83
N HIS A 441 13.53 -4.16 -10.70
CA HIS A 441 12.54 -5.05 -11.28
C HIS A 441 11.42 -4.22 -11.91
N ASP A 442 10.71 -4.81 -12.85
CA ASP A 442 9.53 -4.22 -13.48
C ASP A 442 8.25 -4.48 -12.65
N ILE A 443 7.10 -4.13 -13.18
CA ILE A 443 5.80 -4.31 -12.51
C ILE A 443 5.45 -5.79 -12.26
N ASP A 444 5.89 -6.69 -13.15
CA ASP A 444 5.67 -8.15 -13.09
C ASP A 444 6.69 -8.88 -12.18
N GLY A 445 7.64 -8.14 -11.60
CA GLY A 445 8.72 -8.68 -10.77
C GLY A 445 9.86 -9.33 -11.57
N GLN A 446 9.97 -9.01 -12.84
CA GLN A 446 11.06 -9.43 -13.73
C GLN A 446 12.24 -8.46 -13.56
N PRO A 447 13.50 -8.96 -13.48
CA PRO A 447 14.65 -8.08 -13.30
C PRO A 447 14.83 -7.14 -14.49
N ARG A 448 15.02 -5.85 -14.22
CA ARG A 448 15.41 -4.87 -15.23
C ARG A 448 16.91 -4.98 -15.51
N GLY A 449 17.28 -5.04 -16.78
CA GLY A 449 18.65 -5.16 -17.23
C GLY A 449 19.48 -3.89 -17.05
N ARG A 450 20.65 -3.88 -17.69
CA ARG A 450 21.49 -2.66 -17.76
C ARG A 450 20.92 -1.68 -18.78
N THR A 451 20.44 -2.22 -19.89
CA THR A 451 19.49 -1.60 -20.81
C THR A 451 18.10 -1.97 -20.31
N ARG A 452 17.17 -1.02 -20.35
CA ARG A 452 15.84 -1.16 -19.74
C ARG A 452 14.80 -0.75 -20.74
N ASP A 453 13.61 -1.30 -20.58
CA ASP A 453 12.50 -0.97 -21.44
C ASP A 453 11.80 0.31 -21.00
N VAL A 454 11.24 1.04 -21.97
CA VAL A 454 10.34 2.17 -21.70
C VAL A 454 8.98 1.64 -21.25
N GLY A 455 8.41 2.26 -20.21
CA GLY A 455 7.16 1.80 -19.58
C GLY A 455 7.38 0.85 -18.40
N ALA A 456 6.28 0.36 -17.84
CA ALA A 456 6.23 -0.37 -16.56
C ALA A 456 6.81 -1.78 -16.59
N ASP A 457 6.82 -2.39 -17.77
CA ASP A 457 7.24 -3.77 -18.02
C ASP A 457 8.67 -3.80 -18.57
N GLU A 458 9.37 -4.90 -18.32
CA GLU A 458 10.58 -5.29 -19.03
C GLU A 458 10.24 -6.51 -19.89
N HIS A 459 10.54 -6.47 -21.19
CA HIS A 459 10.31 -7.62 -22.04
C HIS A 459 11.16 -8.80 -21.59
N SER A 460 10.50 -9.81 -21.03
CA SER A 460 11.14 -11.04 -20.60
C SER A 460 10.42 -12.27 -21.12
N ARG A 461 11.21 -13.35 -21.26
CA ARG A 461 10.68 -14.71 -21.44
C ARG A 461 10.35 -15.39 -20.11
N ARG A 462 10.67 -14.75 -18.97
CA ARG A 462 10.32 -15.26 -17.65
C ARG A 462 8.82 -15.07 -17.43
N ALA A 463 8.19 -16.04 -16.78
CA ALA A 463 6.80 -15.86 -16.37
C ALA A 463 6.70 -14.68 -15.39
N PRO A 464 5.68 -13.81 -15.52
CA PRO A 464 5.35 -12.83 -14.50
C PRO A 464 5.20 -13.49 -13.13
N SER A 465 5.80 -12.88 -12.11
CA SER A 465 5.69 -13.31 -10.71
C SER A 465 4.69 -12.45 -9.92
N ARG A 466 4.28 -11.33 -10.52
CA ARG A 466 3.32 -10.36 -10.03
C ARG A 466 2.37 -10.00 -11.16
N GLY A 467 1.23 -9.46 -10.81
CA GLY A 467 0.22 -8.97 -11.72
C GLY A 467 -0.89 -8.26 -10.94
N PRO A 468 -1.96 -7.81 -11.61
CA PRO A 468 -3.13 -7.27 -10.94
C PRO A 468 -3.71 -8.31 -9.97
N LEU A 469 -4.02 -7.85 -8.76
CA LEU A 469 -4.58 -8.68 -7.71
C LEU A 469 -6.05 -8.98 -7.97
N THR A 470 -6.46 -10.15 -7.51
CA THR A 470 -7.84 -10.62 -7.49
C THR A 470 -8.26 -10.90 -6.04
N PRO A 471 -9.56 -11.10 -5.75
CA PRO A 471 -10.02 -11.49 -4.42
C PRO A 471 -9.39 -12.78 -3.90
N ALA A 472 -8.80 -13.64 -4.76
CA ALA A 472 -8.07 -14.82 -4.33
C ALA A 472 -6.69 -14.50 -3.73
N ASP A 473 -6.12 -13.33 -4.05
CA ASP A 473 -4.79 -12.89 -3.63
C ASP A 473 -4.81 -12.09 -2.33
N VAL A 474 -5.98 -11.64 -1.88
CA VAL A 474 -6.15 -10.73 -0.75
C VAL A 474 -7.27 -11.18 0.20
N GLY A 475 -7.39 -10.49 1.33
CA GLY A 475 -8.47 -10.72 2.28
C GLY A 475 -8.31 -12.00 3.09
N PRO A 476 -9.32 -12.36 3.91
CA PRO A 476 -9.17 -13.36 4.97
C PRO A 476 -8.80 -14.76 4.50
N ASP A 477 -9.15 -15.09 3.26
CA ASP A 477 -9.02 -16.43 2.70
C ASP A 477 -7.83 -16.60 1.76
N ALA A 478 -7.12 -15.51 1.42
CA ALA A 478 -5.90 -15.60 0.63
C ALA A 478 -4.81 -16.45 1.33
N ALA A 479 -3.99 -17.12 0.52
CA ALA A 479 -3.03 -18.13 0.94
C ALA A 479 -2.04 -17.64 2.01
#